data_AF-A0A124FQW3-F1
#
_entry.id   AF-A0A124FQW3-F1
#
_cell.length_a   1.000
_cell.length_b   1.000
_cell.length_c   1.000
_cell.angle_alpha   90.00
_cell.angle_beta   90.00
_cell.angle_gamma   90.00
#
_symmetry.space_group_name_H-M   'P 1'
#
loop_
_entity.id
_entity.type
_entity.pdbx_description
1 polymer ?
#
loop_
_entity_poly.entity_id
_entity_poly.type
_entity_poly.pdbx_seq_one_letter_code
_entity_poly.pdbx_strand_id
1 'polypeptide(L)'
;MKRKHFLIAAALLLFTLYLVGTVWALDSSLDSGAADEDFSAIEKELEKAIQEGKISIPSRPSFEENEGPTELCEGMSHWVTYSAKGSRSEARHGFIEIEGYTVPDVFTSLVYRGTGVTFSTRSYHWGNDGYWPDATAAMPGEEGPALSEKDKETGWKIAEKRPSGLPEDWVYVKWNDGSAFVAPDRLEDFVKKMKLPLIPREGSPLEKPLKELPPAAST
;
A
#
# COMPACT_ATOMS: atom_id res chain seq x y z
N MET A 1 26.14 3.69 -37.06
CA MET A 1 25.95 3.14 -35.69
C MET A 1 27.03 3.57 -34.68
N LYS A 2 27.63 4.78 -34.74
CA LYS A 2 28.70 5.18 -33.78
C LYS A 2 28.40 6.41 -32.89
N ARG A 3 27.29 7.14 -33.12
CA ARG A 3 26.94 8.35 -32.36
C ARG A 3 26.20 8.09 -31.04
N LYS A 4 25.44 7.00 -30.94
CA LYS A 4 24.65 6.68 -29.73
C LYS A 4 25.52 6.20 -28.55
N HIS A 5 26.59 5.46 -28.82
CA HIS A 5 27.51 5.00 -27.77
C HIS A 5 28.40 6.12 -27.22
N PHE A 6 28.68 7.16 -28.02
CA PHE A 6 29.48 8.31 -27.58
C PHE A 6 28.72 9.21 -26.59
N LEU A 7 27.41 9.39 -26.80
CA LEU A 7 26.54 10.16 -25.88
C LEU A 7 26.32 9.45 -24.53
N ILE A 8 26.20 8.12 -24.54
CA ILE A 8 26.07 7.32 -23.32
C ILE A 8 27.37 7.33 -22.51
N ALA A 9 28.53 7.25 -23.17
CA ALA A 9 29.82 7.34 -22.51
C ALA A 9 30.09 8.74 -21.93
N ALA A 10 29.68 9.82 -22.62
CA ALA A 10 29.84 11.19 -22.13
C ALA A 10 28.92 11.49 -20.93
N ALA A 11 27.68 10.97 -20.92
CA ALA A 11 26.76 11.11 -19.79
C ALA A 11 27.23 10.33 -18.54
N LEU A 12 27.79 9.14 -18.72
CA LEU A 12 28.42 8.37 -17.65
C LEU A 12 29.66 9.08 -17.07
N LEU A 13 30.47 9.73 -17.91
CA LEU A 13 31.65 10.48 -17.49
C LEU A 13 31.30 11.76 -16.72
N LEU A 14 30.22 12.44 -17.09
CA LEU A 14 29.69 13.59 -16.34
C LEU A 14 29.07 13.16 -15.00
N PHE A 15 28.40 12.01 -14.95
CA PHE A 15 27.82 11.47 -13.71
C PHE A 15 28.92 10.98 -12.74
N THR A 16 30.01 10.40 -13.25
CA THR A 16 31.15 10.03 -12.40
C THR A 16 31.94 11.25 -11.93
N LEU A 17 32.11 12.29 -12.74
CA LEU A 17 32.73 13.55 -12.28
C LEU A 17 31.88 14.27 -11.23
N TYR A 18 30.55 14.20 -11.33
CA TYR A 18 29.63 14.74 -10.30
C TYR A 18 29.73 13.96 -8.97
N LEU A 19 29.83 12.62 -9.02
CA LEU A 19 30.02 11.79 -7.82
C LEU A 19 31.42 11.94 -7.21
N VAL A 20 32.48 12.12 -8.00
CA VAL A 20 33.84 12.35 -7.48
C VAL A 20 33.99 13.76 -6.89
N GLY A 21 33.37 14.78 -7.47
CA GLY A 21 33.35 16.14 -6.93
C GLY A 21 32.62 16.25 -5.59
N THR A 22 31.53 15.49 -5.42
CA THR A 22 30.76 15.47 -4.17
C THR A 22 31.43 14.67 -3.05
N VAL A 23 32.23 13.65 -3.39
CA VAL A 23 33.01 12.88 -2.39
C VAL A 23 34.27 13.63 -1.93
N TRP A 24 34.91 14.43 -2.79
CA TRP A 24 36.03 15.29 -2.37
C TRP A 24 35.58 16.53 -1.57
N ALA A 25 34.35 17.01 -1.77
CA ALA A 25 33.80 18.14 -1.01
C ALA A 25 33.38 17.78 0.43
N LEU A 26 33.23 16.49 0.76
CA LEU A 26 32.85 16.04 2.10
C LEU A 26 34.03 15.79 3.05
N ASP A 27 35.27 15.77 2.54
CA ASP A 27 36.48 15.57 3.36
C ASP A 27 37.34 16.85 3.51
N SER A 28 37.01 17.94 2.79
CA SER A 28 37.76 19.21 2.86
C SER A 28 36.97 20.39 3.47
N SER A 29 35.95 20.13 4.29
CA SER A 29 35.20 21.22 4.96
C SER A 29 35.93 21.87 6.15
N LEU A 30 37.27 21.82 6.16
CA LEU A 30 38.08 22.82 6.83
C LEU A 30 38.61 23.79 5.77
N ASP A 31 38.09 25.01 5.85
CA ASP A 31 38.64 26.24 5.28
C ASP A 31 38.35 26.52 3.79
N SER A 32 37.33 27.34 3.52
CA SER A 32 37.41 28.54 2.64
C SER A 32 36.02 29.06 2.26
N GLY A 33 35.76 30.33 2.55
CA GLY A 33 34.55 31.05 2.15
C GLY A 33 34.58 31.46 0.68
N ALA A 34 34.27 30.53 -0.23
CA ALA A 34 34.20 30.81 -1.67
C ALA A 34 33.22 29.88 -2.43
N ALA A 35 32.01 29.62 -1.89
CA ALA A 35 31.09 28.64 -2.47
C ALA A 35 29.68 29.16 -2.82
N ASP A 36 29.41 30.46 -2.74
CA ASP A 36 28.08 31.01 -3.02
C ASP A 36 27.92 31.61 -4.43
N GLU A 37 29.02 31.97 -5.11
CA GLU A 37 28.95 32.61 -6.44
C GLU A 37 28.85 31.63 -7.61
N ASP A 38 29.29 30.37 -7.45
CA ASP A 38 29.36 29.41 -8.56
C ASP A 38 28.02 28.74 -8.89
N PHE A 39 27.12 28.59 -7.91
CA PHE A 39 25.82 27.93 -8.13
C PHE A 39 24.84 28.80 -8.92
N SER A 40 24.86 30.13 -8.72
CA SER A 40 23.98 31.06 -9.44
C SER A 40 24.28 31.12 -10.95
N ALA A 41 25.56 31.01 -11.32
CA ALA A 41 25.97 30.94 -12.72
C ALA A 41 25.47 29.65 -13.40
N ILE A 42 25.51 28.53 -12.67
CA ILE A 42 25.05 27.22 -13.15
C ILE A 42 23.52 27.20 -13.33
N GLU A 43 22.75 27.77 -12.39
CA GLU A 43 21.29 27.88 -12.52
C GLU A 43 20.89 28.71 -13.74
N LYS A 44 21.58 29.83 -13.98
CA LYS A 44 21.28 30.73 -15.08
C LYS A 44 21.63 30.14 -16.45
N GLU A 45 22.71 29.37 -16.54
CA GLU A 45 23.06 28.59 -17.73
C GLU A 45 22.05 27.45 -18.00
N LEU A 46 21.56 26.79 -16.93
CA LEU A 46 20.57 25.72 -17.03
C LEU A 46 19.22 26.25 -17.51
N GLU A 47 18.73 27.36 -16.95
CA GLU A 47 17.50 28.04 -17.39
C GLU A 47 17.58 28.45 -18.87
N LYS A 48 18.70 29.04 -19.28
CA LYS A 48 18.95 29.42 -20.67
C LYS A 48 18.93 28.20 -21.60
N ALA A 49 19.51 27.07 -21.19
CA ALA A 49 19.53 25.85 -21.99
C ALA A 49 18.15 25.17 -22.13
N ILE A 50 17.28 25.32 -21.12
CA ILE A 50 15.86 24.89 -21.18
C ILE A 50 15.07 25.81 -22.12
N GLN A 51 15.27 27.12 -22.03
CA GLN A 51 14.56 28.12 -22.83
C GLN A 51 14.95 28.07 -24.31
N GLU A 52 16.20 27.72 -24.61
CA GLU A 52 16.72 27.50 -25.97
C GLU A 52 16.35 26.10 -26.54
N GLY A 53 15.61 25.27 -25.79
CA GLY A 53 15.17 23.94 -26.24
C GLY A 53 16.30 22.93 -26.44
N LYS A 54 17.51 23.23 -25.93
CA LYS A 54 18.68 22.33 -26.00
C LYS A 54 18.58 21.18 -25.00
N ILE A 55 17.80 21.39 -23.92
CA ILE A 55 17.49 20.38 -22.91
C ILE A 55 15.97 20.23 -22.88
N SER A 56 15.47 19.09 -23.36
CA SER A 56 14.10 18.68 -23.08
C SER A 56 14.10 18.04 -21.70
N ILE A 57 13.65 18.78 -20.67
CA ILE A 57 13.27 18.13 -19.41
C ILE A 57 12.08 17.24 -19.77
N PRO A 58 12.16 15.90 -19.63
CA PRO A 58 10.97 15.08 -19.77
C PRO A 58 9.96 15.65 -18.79
N SER A 59 8.79 16.03 -19.30
CA SER A 59 7.67 16.46 -18.47
C SER A 59 7.64 15.58 -17.24
N ARG A 60 7.74 16.20 -16.05
CA ARG A 60 7.54 15.58 -14.75
C ARG A 60 6.54 14.44 -14.94
N PRO A 61 6.87 13.17 -14.62
CA PRO A 61 5.94 12.08 -14.83
C PRO A 61 4.63 12.53 -14.23
N SER A 62 3.59 12.55 -15.06
CA SER A 62 2.24 12.89 -14.63
C SER A 62 1.95 11.96 -13.45
N PHE A 63 1.95 12.54 -12.25
CA PHE A 63 1.51 11.84 -11.06
C PHE A 63 0.01 11.71 -11.22
N GLU A 64 -0.40 10.70 -11.99
CA GLU A 64 -1.79 10.32 -12.08
C GLU A 64 -2.28 9.91 -10.68
N GLU A 65 -3.48 10.41 -10.45
CA GLU A 65 -4.26 10.47 -9.21
C GLU A 65 -4.29 9.13 -8.48
N ASN A 66 -4.56 9.17 -7.18
CA ASN A 66 -4.86 7.98 -6.40
C ASN A 66 -5.88 7.13 -7.17
N GLU A 67 -5.47 5.93 -7.55
CA GLU A 67 -6.37 4.96 -8.19
C GLU A 67 -7.55 4.77 -7.22
N GLY A 68 -8.76 5.10 -7.69
CA GLY A 68 -9.97 4.92 -6.90
C GLY A 68 -10.17 3.46 -6.51
N PRO A 69 -11.09 3.18 -5.56
CA PRO A 69 -11.38 1.81 -5.17
C PRO A 69 -11.76 0.96 -6.38
N THR A 70 -11.09 -0.17 -6.55
CA THR A 70 -11.36 -1.18 -7.56
C THR A 70 -12.36 -2.18 -6.97
N GLU A 71 -13.53 -2.30 -7.56
CA GLU A 71 -14.51 -3.31 -7.15
C GLU A 71 -14.02 -4.71 -7.55
N LEU A 72 -13.94 -5.62 -6.57
CA LEU A 72 -13.54 -7.01 -6.80
C LEU A 72 -14.76 -7.90 -7.08
N CYS A 73 -15.83 -7.65 -6.33
CA CYS A 73 -17.18 -8.19 -6.56
C CYS A 73 -18.19 -7.25 -5.90
N GLU A 74 -19.48 -7.50 -6.12
CA GLU A 74 -20.55 -6.69 -5.53
C GLU A 74 -20.38 -6.60 -4.01
N GLY A 75 -20.28 -5.37 -3.50
CA GLY A 75 -20.10 -5.09 -2.08
C GLY A 75 -18.67 -5.31 -1.56
N MET A 76 -17.68 -5.56 -2.40
CA MET A 76 -16.28 -5.68 -1.99
C MET A 76 -15.35 -4.85 -2.88
N SER A 77 -14.62 -3.93 -2.26
CA SER A 77 -13.67 -3.07 -2.96
C SER A 77 -12.25 -3.22 -2.41
N HIS A 78 -11.28 -2.97 -3.29
CA HIS A 78 -9.86 -2.94 -2.99
C HIS A 78 -9.30 -1.59 -3.42
N TRP A 79 -8.63 -0.88 -2.52
CA TRP A 79 -7.89 0.33 -2.88
C TRP A 79 -6.44 0.21 -2.45
N VAL A 80 -5.59 0.90 -3.22
CA VAL A 80 -4.15 0.87 -3.05
C VAL A 80 -3.67 2.26 -2.73
N THR A 81 -2.91 2.39 -1.65
CA THR A 81 -2.11 3.59 -1.38
C THR A 81 -0.64 3.29 -1.60
N TYR A 82 0.17 4.33 -1.75
CA TYR A 82 1.58 4.19 -2.11
C TYR A 82 2.47 4.95 -1.12
N SER A 83 3.60 4.37 -0.77
CA SER A 83 4.75 5.08 -0.21
C SER A 83 5.85 5.18 -1.25
N ALA A 84 6.51 6.34 -1.32
CA ALA A 84 7.60 6.62 -2.27
C ALA A 84 7.29 6.26 -3.74
N LYS A 85 6.07 6.58 -4.20
CA LYS A 85 5.57 6.33 -5.56
C LYS A 85 6.55 6.86 -6.63
N GLY A 86 6.88 6.04 -7.61
CA GLY A 86 7.81 6.33 -8.71
C GLY A 86 9.29 6.12 -8.36
N SER A 87 9.63 5.65 -7.16
CA SER A 87 11.01 5.39 -6.75
C SER A 87 11.34 3.89 -6.70
N ARG A 88 12.63 3.55 -6.58
CA ARG A 88 13.10 2.17 -6.31
C ARG A 88 12.62 1.59 -4.97
N SER A 89 12.07 2.45 -4.10
CA SER A 89 11.55 2.13 -2.77
C SER A 89 10.03 2.25 -2.73
N GLU A 90 9.35 2.21 -3.88
CA GLU A 90 7.90 2.27 -3.92
C GLU A 90 7.28 1.05 -3.21
N ALA A 91 6.42 1.31 -2.23
CA ALA A 91 5.60 0.29 -1.61
C ALA A 91 4.11 0.56 -1.86
N ARG A 92 3.34 -0.52 -2.03
CA ARG A 92 1.91 -0.53 -2.30
C ARG A 92 1.20 -1.14 -1.11
N HIS A 93 0.20 -0.44 -0.61
CA HIS A 93 -0.55 -0.82 0.58
C HIS A 93 -1.98 -1.12 0.17
N GLY A 94 -2.33 -2.40 0.17
CA GLY A 94 -3.66 -2.88 -0.18
C GLY A 94 -4.60 -2.85 1.02
N PHE A 95 -5.84 -2.44 0.79
CA PHE A 95 -6.89 -2.39 1.79
C PHE A 95 -8.19 -2.92 1.19
N ILE A 96 -9.03 -3.51 2.04
CA ILE A 96 -10.32 -4.07 1.64
C ILE A 96 -11.44 -3.41 2.44
N GLU A 97 -12.55 -3.19 1.75
CA GLU A 97 -13.83 -2.78 2.32
C GLU A 97 -14.88 -3.76 1.83
N ILE A 98 -15.72 -4.21 2.76
CA ILE A 98 -16.83 -5.11 2.49
C ILE A 98 -18.09 -4.43 3.00
N GLU A 99 -19.06 -4.19 2.13
CA GLU A 99 -20.34 -3.55 2.44
C GLU A 99 -20.17 -2.20 3.18
N GLY A 100 -19.13 -1.43 2.83
CA GLY A 100 -18.79 -0.15 3.47
C GLY A 100 -17.99 -0.26 4.77
N TYR A 101 -17.61 -1.46 5.20
CA TYR A 101 -16.80 -1.70 6.40
C TYR A 101 -15.36 -2.05 6.03
N THR A 102 -14.40 -1.25 6.53
CA THR A 102 -12.97 -1.54 6.36
C THR A 102 -12.55 -2.79 7.12
N VAL A 103 -11.85 -3.69 6.45
CA VAL A 103 -11.33 -4.91 7.07
C VAL A 103 -10.06 -4.61 7.88
N PRO A 104 -10.00 -4.97 9.18
CA PRO A 104 -8.80 -4.81 9.99
C PRO A 104 -7.69 -5.78 9.56
N ASP A 105 -6.43 -5.36 9.69
CA ASP A 105 -5.23 -6.16 9.39
C ASP A 105 -4.97 -7.24 10.45
N VAL A 106 -5.91 -8.17 10.64
CA VAL A 106 -5.78 -9.30 11.57
C VAL A 106 -5.95 -10.64 10.89
N PHE A 107 -6.57 -10.66 9.71
CA PHE A 107 -6.87 -11.87 8.97
C PHE A 107 -5.76 -12.15 7.96
N THR A 108 -5.32 -13.42 7.89
CA THR A 108 -4.36 -13.90 6.90
C THR A 108 -5.02 -14.14 5.55
N SER A 109 -6.30 -14.51 5.55
CA SER A 109 -7.12 -14.61 4.34
C SER A 109 -8.58 -14.33 4.64
N LEU A 110 -9.30 -13.83 3.64
CA LEU A 110 -10.73 -13.60 3.68
C LEU A 110 -11.37 -14.02 2.36
N VAL A 111 -12.63 -14.44 2.43
CA VAL A 111 -13.44 -14.81 1.26
C VAL A 111 -14.83 -14.21 1.40
N TYR A 112 -15.25 -13.46 0.39
CA TYR A 112 -16.56 -12.84 0.33
C TYR A 112 -17.19 -13.07 -1.04
N ARG A 113 -18.43 -13.60 -1.07
CA ARG A 113 -19.16 -13.94 -2.32
C ARG A 113 -18.31 -14.69 -3.36
N GLY A 114 -17.43 -15.58 -2.89
CA GLY A 114 -16.53 -16.38 -3.73
C GLY A 114 -15.22 -15.70 -4.14
N THR A 115 -15.04 -14.41 -3.83
CA THR A 115 -13.80 -13.67 -4.06
C THR A 115 -12.85 -13.84 -2.90
N GLY A 116 -11.68 -14.40 -3.18
CA GLY A 116 -10.61 -14.62 -2.20
C GLY A 116 -9.58 -13.49 -2.18
N VAL A 117 -9.12 -13.15 -0.97
CA VAL A 117 -8.07 -12.16 -0.74
C VAL A 117 -7.16 -12.65 0.39
N THR A 118 -5.85 -12.42 0.25
CA THR A 118 -4.86 -12.78 1.27
C THR A 118 -4.07 -11.56 1.74
N PHE A 119 -3.63 -11.61 3.00
CA PHE A 119 -2.75 -10.60 3.56
C PHE A 119 -1.30 -10.89 3.18
N SER A 120 -0.60 -9.88 2.71
CA SER A 120 0.82 -9.92 2.39
C SER A 120 1.60 -8.94 3.26
N THR A 121 2.78 -9.36 3.70
CA THR A 121 3.77 -8.47 4.32
C THR A 121 5.01 -8.49 3.44
N ARG A 122 5.40 -7.33 2.90
CA ARG A 122 6.68 -7.21 2.17
C ARG A 122 7.87 -7.46 3.09
N SER A 123 8.96 -7.98 2.54
CA SER A 123 10.23 -8.18 3.26
C SER A 123 11.26 -7.05 3.02
N TYR A 124 10.93 -6.08 2.18
CA TYR A 124 11.82 -4.98 1.77
C TYR A 124 11.10 -3.63 1.91
N HIS A 125 11.82 -2.53 1.69
CA HIS A 125 11.22 -1.19 1.65
C HIS A 125 10.32 -0.94 0.43
N TRP A 126 10.27 -1.89 -0.51
CA TRP A 126 9.42 -1.85 -1.71
C TRP A 126 8.55 -3.10 -1.80
N GLY A 127 7.49 -3.04 -2.61
CA GLY A 127 6.57 -4.16 -2.86
C GLY A 127 5.22 -4.02 -2.15
N ASN A 128 4.53 -5.13 -1.95
CA ASN A 128 3.13 -5.16 -1.51
C ASN A 128 3.01 -5.45 -0.02
N ASP A 129 2.22 -4.65 0.70
CA ASP A 129 1.68 -5.03 2.00
C ASP A 129 0.14 -4.91 2.03
N GLY A 130 -0.48 -5.48 3.06
CA GLY A 130 -1.93 -5.46 3.22
C GLY A 130 -2.62 -6.54 2.39
N TYR A 131 -3.87 -6.29 2.02
CA TYR A 131 -4.73 -7.28 1.39
C TYR A 131 -4.66 -7.25 -0.14
N TRP A 132 -4.54 -8.42 -0.77
CA TRP A 132 -4.45 -8.57 -2.24
C TRP A 132 -5.33 -9.71 -2.76
N PRO A 133 -5.99 -9.56 -3.93
CA PRO A 133 -6.77 -10.62 -4.56
C PRO A 133 -5.96 -11.90 -4.74
N ASP A 134 -6.54 -13.04 -4.34
CA ASP A 134 -5.89 -14.34 -4.37
C ASP A 134 -6.91 -15.44 -4.66
N ALA A 135 -6.80 -16.04 -5.85
CA ALA A 135 -7.68 -17.11 -6.30
C ALA A 135 -7.52 -18.42 -5.52
N THR A 136 -6.45 -18.57 -4.72
CA THR A 136 -6.24 -19.75 -3.87
C THR A 136 -7.03 -19.67 -2.56
N ALA A 137 -7.43 -18.47 -2.13
CA ALA A 137 -8.31 -18.28 -1.00
C ALA A 137 -9.75 -18.65 -1.40
N ALA A 138 -10.23 -19.77 -0.89
CA ALA A 138 -11.54 -20.30 -1.24
C ALA A 138 -12.41 -20.52 0.00
N MET A 139 -13.72 -20.35 -0.20
CA MET A 139 -14.72 -20.66 0.81
C MET A 139 -14.66 -22.16 1.12
N PRO A 140 -14.64 -22.57 2.41
CA PRO A 140 -14.72 -23.98 2.77
C PRO A 140 -16.01 -24.64 2.24
N GLY A 141 -15.95 -25.94 2.00
CA GLY A 141 -17.13 -26.74 1.65
C GLY A 141 -18.21 -26.67 2.74
N GLU A 142 -19.47 -26.75 2.31
CA GLU A 142 -20.63 -26.79 3.21
C GLU A 142 -20.70 -28.15 3.92
N GLU A 143 -20.16 -28.21 5.12
CA GLU A 143 -20.05 -29.42 5.93
C GLU A 143 -20.36 -29.18 7.42
N GLY A 144 -20.66 -27.94 7.80
CA GLY A 144 -20.91 -27.53 9.17
C GLY A 144 -22.40 -27.53 9.53
N PRO A 145 -22.74 -27.62 10.84
CA PRO A 145 -24.11 -27.43 11.28
C PRO A 145 -24.57 -26.00 10.98
N ALA A 146 -25.88 -25.83 10.77
CA ALA A 146 -26.51 -24.53 10.55
C ALA A 146 -26.16 -23.52 11.66
N LEU A 147 -26.31 -22.23 11.34
CA LEU A 147 -26.19 -21.17 12.34
C LEU A 147 -27.26 -21.34 13.43
N SER A 148 -26.83 -21.29 14.68
CA SER A 148 -27.76 -21.15 15.80
C SER A 148 -28.34 -19.74 15.84
N GLU A 149 -29.47 -19.53 16.54
CA GLU A 149 -30.03 -18.18 16.73
C GLU A 149 -29.03 -17.24 17.41
N LYS A 150 -28.25 -17.76 18.36
CA LYS A 150 -27.17 -17.00 19.00
C LYS A 150 -26.10 -16.55 18.00
N ASP A 151 -25.71 -17.41 17.07
CA ASP A 151 -24.71 -17.05 16.04
C ASP A 151 -25.25 -15.90 15.18
N LYS A 152 -26.52 -15.98 14.76
CA LYS A 152 -27.19 -14.92 13.98
C LYS A 152 -27.29 -13.60 14.77
N GLU A 153 -27.65 -13.66 16.05
CA GLU A 153 -27.74 -12.49 16.93
C GLU A 153 -26.37 -11.84 17.17
N THR A 154 -25.33 -12.65 17.37
CA THR A 154 -23.97 -12.13 17.54
C THR A 154 -23.34 -11.66 16.23
N GLY A 155 -23.77 -12.20 15.10
CA GLY A 155 -23.23 -11.91 13.78
C GLY A 155 -21.88 -12.55 13.48
N TRP A 156 -21.50 -13.61 14.21
CA TRP A 156 -20.36 -14.45 13.83
C TRP A 156 -20.47 -15.88 14.37
N LYS A 157 -19.74 -16.80 13.74
CA LYS A 157 -19.56 -18.19 14.16
C LYS A 157 -18.11 -18.62 13.92
N ILE A 158 -17.42 -19.03 14.98
CA ILE A 158 -16.07 -19.61 14.88
C ILE A 158 -16.22 -21.04 14.38
N ALA A 159 -15.69 -21.32 13.19
CA ALA A 159 -15.75 -22.64 12.57
C ALA A 159 -14.79 -22.73 11.38
N GLU A 160 -14.17 -23.90 11.22
CA GLU A 160 -13.37 -24.23 10.03
C GLU A 160 -14.21 -24.61 8.82
N LYS A 161 -15.38 -25.24 9.07
CA LYS A 161 -16.30 -25.73 8.05
C LYS A 161 -17.44 -24.75 7.85
N ARG A 162 -17.87 -24.57 6.60
CA ARG A 162 -18.98 -23.68 6.27
C ARG A 162 -20.29 -24.19 6.86
N PRO A 163 -21.00 -23.39 7.69
CA PRO A 163 -22.32 -23.72 8.19
C PRO A 163 -23.33 -23.89 7.05
N SER A 164 -24.23 -24.86 7.17
CA SER A 164 -25.35 -24.96 6.24
C SER A 164 -26.29 -23.76 6.35
N GLY A 165 -26.77 -23.27 5.21
CA GLY A 165 -27.62 -22.07 5.15
C GLY A 165 -26.94 -20.79 5.62
N LEU A 166 -25.61 -20.68 5.52
CA LEU A 166 -24.89 -19.44 5.77
C LEU A 166 -25.38 -18.34 4.80
N PRO A 167 -25.77 -17.15 5.31
CA PRO A 167 -26.10 -16.01 4.46
C PRO A 167 -24.96 -15.64 3.49
N GLU A 168 -25.32 -15.20 2.28
CA GLU A 168 -24.34 -14.90 1.22
C GLU A 168 -23.47 -13.68 1.52
N ASP A 169 -23.98 -12.78 2.35
CA ASP A 169 -23.33 -11.56 2.81
C ASP A 169 -22.35 -11.79 3.98
N TRP A 170 -22.18 -13.04 4.45
CA TRP A 170 -21.18 -13.32 5.49
C TRP A 170 -19.79 -13.55 4.91
N VAL A 171 -18.80 -12.98 5.59
CA VAL A 171 -17.39 -13.08 5.22
C VAL A 171 -16.79 -14.30 5.93
N TYR A 172 -16.11 -15.16 5.19
CA TYR A 172 -15.22 -16.14 5.79
C TYR A 172 -13.87 -15.48 6.06
N VAL A 173 -13.38 -15.59 7.29
CA VAL A 173 -12.11 -15.02 7.71
C VAL A 173 -11.23 -16.08 8.36
N LYS A 174 -9.93 -16.01 8.11
CA LYS A 174 -8.92 -16.88 8.71
C LYS A 174 -7.82 -16.06 9.35
N TRP A 175 -7.32 -16.50 10.49
CA TRP A 175 -6.11 -16.00 11.15
C TRP A 175 -5.22 -17.19 11.52
N ASN A 176 -4.09 -16.95 12.19
CA ASN A 176 -3.10 -18.00 12.48
C ASN A 176 -3.67 -19.18 13.28
N ASP A 177 -4.58 -18.90 14.22
CA ASP A 177 -5.06 -19.86 15.21
C ASP A 177 -6.53 -20.27 15.00
N GLY A 178 -7.14 -19.91 13.87
CA GLY A 178 -8.52 -20.29 13.60
C GLY A 178 -9.17 -19.59 12.42
N SER A 179 -10.46 -19.84 12.27
CA SER A 179 -11.31 -19.21 11.27
C SER A 179 -12.73 -19.03 11.77
N ALA A 180 -13.45 -18.12 11.12
CA ALA A 180 -14.81 -17.77 11.47
C ALA A 180 -15.58 -17.31 10.23
N PHE A 181 -16.91 -17.32 10.36
CA PHE A 181 -17.84 -16.67 9.45
C PHE A 181 -18.41 -15.46 10.19
N VAL A 182 -18.33 -14.28 9.61
CA VAL A 182 -18.62 -13.01 10.29
C VAL A 182 -19.44 -12.11 9.36
N ALA A 183 -20.50 -11.51 9.89
CA ALA A 183 -21.25 -10.49 9.17
C ALA A 183 -20.36 -9.24 8.97
N PRO A 184 -20.40 -8.55 7.81
CA PRO A 184 -19.49 -7.44 7.51
C PRO A 184 -19.51 -6.32 8.56
N ASP A 185 -20.71 -5.96 9.02
CA ASP A 185 -20.95 -4.95 10.06
C ASP A 185 -20.42 -5.35 11.45
N ARG A 186 -20.06 -6.62 11.64
CA ARG A 186 -19.56 -7.19 12.90
C ARG A 186 -18.09 -7.53 12.89
N LEU A 187 -17.37 -7.28 11.80
CA LEU A 187 -15.93 -7.57 11.70
C LEU A 187 -15.13 -6.91 12.83
N GLU A 188 -15.33 -5.62 13.06
CA GLU A 188 -14.58 -4.89 14.10
C GLU A 188 -14.91 -5.38 15.52
N ASP A 189 -16.19 -5.62 15.81
CA ASP A 189 -16.65 -6.16 17.09
C ASP A 189 -16.07 -7.57 17.35
N PHE A 190 -16.06 -8.41 16.31
CA PHE A 190 -15.47 -9.74 16.35
C PHE A 190 -13.97 -9.67 16.69
N VAL A 191 -13.21 -8.82 15.97
CA VAL A 191 -11.77 -8.63 16.21
C VAL A 191 -11.50 -8.19 17.65
N LYS A 192 -12.25 -7.20 18.16
CA LYS A 192 -12.12 -6.69 19.52
C LYS A 192 -12.45 -7.75 20.56
N LYS A 193 -13.54 -8.49 20.40
CA LYS A 193 -13.99 -9.52 21.33
C LYS A 193 -13.00 -10.69 21.41
N MET A 194 -12.49 -11.11 20.26
CA MET A 194 -11.53 -12.20 20.16
C MET A 194 -10.11 -11.78 20.50
N LYS A 195 -9.84 -10.47 20.62
CA LYS A 195 -8.51 -9.90 20.87
C LYS A 195 -7.48 -10.41 19.85
N LEU A 196 -7.87 -10.45 18.58
CA LEU A 196 -6.99 -10.96 17.53
C LEU A 196 -5.77 -10.03 17.38
N PRO A 197 -4.55 -10.59 17.25
CA PRO A 197 -3.36 -9.79 17.07
C PRO A 197 -3.35 -9.13 15.69
N LEU A 198 -2.92 -7.87 15.64
CA LEU A 198 -2.68 -7.17 14.38
C LEU A 198 -1.48 -7.80 13.66
N ILE A 199 -1.63 -8.04 12.37
CA ILE A 199 -0.55 -8.41 11.47
C ILE A 199 0.19 -7.11 11.11
N PRO A 200 1.49 -7.00 11.44
CA PRO A 200 2.22 -5.78 11.16
C PRO A 200 2.38 -5.57 9.65
N ARG A 201 2.15 -4.33 9.21
CA ARG A 201 2.63 -3.84 7.92
C ARG A 201 4.07 -3.38 8.09
N GLU A 202 4.98 -3.86 7.25
CA GLU A 202 6.35 -3.36 7.24
C GLU A 202 6.39 -1.86 6.94
N GLY A 203 7.23 -1.11 7.65
CA GLY A 203 7.31 0.34 7.55
C GLY A 203 6.11 1.14 8.09
N SER A 204 5.10 0.50 8.70
CA SER A 204 4.11 1.21 9.52
C SER A 204 4.65 1.30 10.95
N PRO A 205 4.92 2.50 11.50
CA PRO A 205 5.15 2.60 12.92
C PRO A 205 3.87 2.11 13.61
N LEU A 206 4.01 1.11 14.48
CA LEU A 206 3.00 0.77 15.47
C LEU A 206 2.83 2.02 16.36
N GLU A 207 1.91 2.93 16.01
CA GLU A 207 1.20 3.88 16.90
C GLU A 207 0.43 4.97 16.13
N LYS A 208 -0.90 4.85 16.06
CA LYS A 208 -1.84 5.74 16.78
C LYS A 208 -3.30 5.30 16.54
N PRO A 209 -4.19 5.37 17.54
CA PRO A 209 -5.61 5.19 17.34
C PRO A 209 -6.12 6.22 16.32
N LEU A 210 -7.03 5.79 15.45
CA LEU A 210 -7.78 6.66 14.54
C LEU A 210 -8.19 7.94 15.29
N LYS A 211 -7.65 9.07 14.84
CA LYS A 211 -8.06 10.38 15.31
C LYS A 211 -9.53 10.52 14.90
N GLU A 212 -10.42 10.62 15.88
CA GLU A 212 -11.82 10.96 15.66
C GLU A 212 -11.91 12.18 14.73
N LEU A 213 -12.63 12.01 13.61
CA LEU A 213 -12.99 13.13 12.75
C LEU A 213 -13.77 14.14 13.61
N PRO A 214 -13.42 15.44 13.62
CA PRO A 214 -14.25 16.42 14.29
C PRO A 214 -15.64 16.41 13.66
N PRO A 215 -16.71 16.56 14.45
CA PRO A 215 -18.06 16.62 13.92
C PRO A 215 -18.16 17.75 12.89
N ALA A 216 -18.78 17.44 11.74
CA ALA A 216 -19.05 18.41 10.70
C ALA A 216 -19.74 19.63 11.34
N ALA A 217 -19.09 20.79 11.24
CA ALA A 217 -19.70 22.04 11.65
C ALA A 217 -20.93 22.27 10.77
N SER A 218 -22.12 22.17 11.37
CA SER A 218 -23.34 22.66 10.77
C SER A 218 -23.27 24.18 10.72
N THR A 219 -23.34 24.75 9.52
CA THR A 219 -23.67 26.16 9.28
C THR A 219 -24.95 26.22 8.49
#